data_AF-A0AAD1G3C0-F1
#
_entry.id   AF-A0AAD1G3C0-F1
#
_cell.length_a   1.000
_cell.length_b   1.000
_cell.length_c   1.000
_cell.angle_alpha   90.00
_cell.angle_beta   90.00
_cell.angle_gamma   90.00
#
_symmetry.space_group_name_H-M   'P 1'
#
loop_
_entity.id
_entity.type
_entity.pdbx_description
1 polymer ?
#
loop_
_entity_poly.entity_id
_entity_poly.type
_entity_poly.pdbx_seq_one_letter_code
_entity_poly.pdbx_strand_id
1 'polypeptide(L)'
;MVTPLKSLKLPIGHPLVEILCELSLNNKAAFNEKATINFKKEVSEEEKIKFKQALRVLHAIVNNEASLRYLSDENQKFLEGLAQAEKITNEQIEKALEIVSYSDVDVDFEKFKEKMLNVDHIAVGLKSYSQSQLLDLNGGNWDLWVPSLSKESVTFRFDNLDSNGKEENFYARSSLKDLNKQGVVAIDFGTKSTTAAYMDNNGKYRLLSIGGLVDDASPEKFENPTIVEFRYRKKFITEYDALDHRPFTEKNDIEVAHEAQKNAAGVKGNDLYRFFS
;
A
#
# COMPACT_ATOMS: atom_id res chain seq x y z
N MET A 1 -23.34 8.00 12.45
CA MET A 1 -23.36 6.52 12.46
C MET A 1 -22.10 6.06 11.74
N VAL A 2 -21.31 5.15 12.32
CA VAL A 2 -20.13 4.60 11.62
C VAL A 2 -20.65 3.52 10.67
N THR A 3 -20.37 3.67 9.38
CA THR A 3 -20.78 2.71 8.36
C THR A 3 -19.65 1.72 8.12
N PRO A 4 -19.92 0.41 8.11
CA PRO A 4 -18.97 -0.58 7.64
C PRO A 4 -18.52 -0.21 6.23
N LEU A 5 -17.23 -0.36 5.95
CA LEU A 5 -16.72 -0.24 4.60
C LEU A 5 -17.22 -1.45 3.82
N LYS A 6 -17.91 -1.20 2.70
CA LYS A 6 -18.40 -2.25 1.79
C LYS A 6 -17.65 -2.24 0.47
N SER A 7 -17.15 -1.07 0.12
CA SER A 7 -16.30 -0.85 -1.02
C SER A 7 -15.30 0.25 -0.70
N LEU A 8 -14.19 0.23 -1.43
CA LEU A 8 -13.14 1.23 -1.34
C LEU A 8 -12.94 1.83 -2.73
N LYS A 9 -13.20 3.12 -2.86
CA LYS A 9 -12.99 3.87 -4.09
C LYS A 9 -11.65 4.59 -4.04
N LEU A 10 -10.76 4.30 -4.98
CA LEU A 10 -9.41 4.84 -5.03
C LEU A 10 -9.16 5.55 -6.36
N PRO A 11 -8.39 6.65 -6.39
CA PRO A 11 -7.79 7.16 -7.63
C PRO A 11 -7.00 6.04 -8.31
N ILE A 12 -7.07 5.96 -9.64
CA ILE A 12 -6.48 4.84 -10.38
C ILE A 12 -4.95 4.72 -10.23
N GLY A 13 -4.28 5.85 -9.97
CA GLY A 13 -2.85 5.91 -9.70
C GLY A 13 -2.46 5.68 -8.24
N HIS A 14 -3.41 5.43 -7.34
CA HIS A 14 -3.11 5.15 -5.94
C HIS A 14 -2.39 3.79 -5.82
N PRO A 15 -1.25 3.66 -5.13
CA PRO A 15 -0.46 2.41 -5.10
C PRO A 15 -1.23 1.19 -4.58
N LEU A 16 -2.16 1.39 -3.64
CA LEU A 16 -3.05 0.33 -3.16
C LEU A 16 -3.90 -0.33 -4.27
N VAL A 17 -4.17 0.37 -5.39
CA VAL A 17 -4.88 -0.21 -6.55
C VAL A 17 -4.14 -1.43 -7.09
N GLU A 18 -2.81 -1.35 -7.19
CA GLU A 18 -1.96 -2.45 -7.66
C GLU A 18 -2.10 -3.68 -6.77
N ILE A 19 -1.92 -3.47 -5.47
CA ILE A 19 -2.03 -4.51 -4.45
C ILE A 19 -3.42 -5.16 -4.50
N LEU A 20 -4.48 -4.37 -4.60
CA LEU A 20 -5.85 -4.89 -4.61
C LEU A 20 -6.17 -5.67 -5.90
N CYS A 21 -5.65 -5.23 -7.05
CA CYS A 21 -5.73 -5.99 -8.30
C CYS A 21 -4.98 -7.32 -8.22
N GLU A 22 -3.83 -7.39 -7.55
CA GLU A 22 -3.13 -8.67 -7.34
C GLU A 22 -3.92 -9.60 -6.41
N LEU A 23 -4.46 -9.06 -5.33
CA LEU A 23 -5.28 -9.83 -4.39
C LEU A 23 -6.55 -10.37 -5.05
N SER A 24 -7.20 -9.59 -5.92
CA SER A 24 -8.41 -10.04 -6.64
C SER A 24 -8.15 -11.21 -7.60
N LEU A 25 -6.91 -11.36 -8.06
CA LEU A 25 -6.50 -12.42 -9.00
C LEU A 25 -6.14 -13.73 -8.30
N ASN A 26 -6.03 -13.76 -6.96
CA ASN A 26 -5.77 -14.97 -6.18
C ASN A 26 -4.55 -15.79 -6.69
N ASN A 27 -3.50 -15.11 -7.17
CA ASN A 27 -2.31 -15.72 -7.80
C ASN A 27 -2.56 -16.51 -9.10
N LYS A 28 -3.74 -16.37 -9.73
CA LYS A 28 -4.11 -17.13 -10.94
C LYS A 28 -3.63 -16.50 -12.25
N ALA A 29 -3.45 -15.18 -12.30
CA ALA A 29 -2.99 -14.47 -13.49
C ALA A 29 -2.10 -13.29 -13.10
N ALA A 30 -0.83 -13.31 -13.48
CA ALA A 30 0.07 -12.17 -13.26
C ALA A 30 -0.12 -11.14 -14.39
N PHE A 31 -0.28 -9.86 -14.03
CA PHE A 31 -0.29 -8.79 -15.01
C PHE A 31 1.12 -8.58 -15.57
N ASN A 32 1.29 -8.64 -16.89
CA ASN A 32 2.59 -8.42 -17.52
C ASN A 32 2.87 -6.93 -17.72
N GLU A 33 3.48 -6.30 -16.72
CA GLU A 33 3.87 -4.87 -16.77
C GLU A 33 4.88 -4.54 -17.88
N LYS A 34 5.63 -5.53 -18.36
CA LYS A 34 6.65 -5.36 -19.40
C LYS A 34 6.08 -5.51 -20.81
N ALA A 35 4.77 -5.77 -20.95
CA ALA A 35 4.12 -5.81 -22.25
C ALA A 35 4.32 -4.47 -22.97
N THR A 36 4.92 -4.53 -24.17
CA THR A 36 5.16 -3.32 -24.95
C THR A 36 3.84 -2.87 -25.58
N ILE A 37 3.32 -1.73 -25.11
CA ILE A 37 2.12 -1.10 -25.66
C ILE A 37 2.55 0.03 -26.58
N ASN A 38 2.15 -0.07 -27.84
CA ASN A 38 2.38 0.98 -28.82
C ASN A 38 1.24 2.00 -28.78
N PHE A 39 1.57 3.27 -28.67
CA PHE A 39 0.60 4.37 -28.69
C PHE A 39 0.72 5.15 -29.99
N LYS A 40 -0.37 5.79 -30.43
CA LYS A 40 -0.28 6.80 -31.48
C LYS A 40 0.53 8.01 -31.00
N LYS A 41 1.09 8.79 -31.94
CA LYS A 41 2.05 9.86 -31.64
C LYS A 41 1.43 11.02 -30.85
N GLU A 42 0.13 11.22 -31.02
CA GLU A 42 -0.67 12.26 -30.38
C GLU A 42 -1.03 11.97 -28.91
N VAL A 43 -0.78 10.75 -28.41
CA VAL A 43 -1.06 10.39 -27.02
C VAL A 43 0.02 10.98 -26.09
N SER A 44 -0.40 11.73 -25.07
CA SER A 44 0.51 12.33 -24.08
C SER A 44 1.11 11.27 -23.15
N GLU A 45 2.24 11.58 -22.49
CA GLU A 45 2.83 10.66 -21.50
C GLU A 45 1.92 10.43 -20.29
N GLU A 46 1.17 11.45 -19.88
CA GLU A 46 0.19 11.34 -18.78
C GLU A 46 -0.92 10.33 -19.11
N GLU A 47 -1.50 10.42 -20.31
CA GLU A 47 -2.53 9.47 -20.77
C GLU A 47 -1.99 8.05 -20.92
N LYS A 48 -0.72 7.89 -21.34
CA LYS A 48 -0.06 6.58 -21.37
C LYS A 48 0.06 5.96 -19.97
N ILE A 49 0.39 6.77 -18.96
CA ILE A 49 0.50 6.30 -17.58
C ILE A 49 -0.88 5.89 -17.05
N LYS A 50 -1.89 6.75 -17.21
CA LYS A 50 -3.27 6.45 -16.80
C LYS A 50 -3.81 5.20 -17.48
N PHE A 51 -3.56 5.04 -18.78
CA PHE A 51 -3.99 3.87 -19.53
C PHE A 51 -3.34 2.58 -19.02
N LYS A 52 -2.04 2.59 -18.68
CA LYS A 52 -1.37 1.42 -18.10
C LYS A 52 -1.98 1.03 -16.75
N GLN A 53 -2.31 2.02 -15.91
CA GLN A 53 -3.00 1.80 -14.64
C GLN A 53 -4.40 1.21 -14.88
N ALA A 54 -5.15 1.74 -15.86
CA ALA A 54 -6.45 1.21 -16.26
C ALA A 54 -6.39 -0.23 -16.79
N LEU A 55 -5.39 -0.55 -17.61
CA LEU A 55 -5.19 -1.91 -18.12
C LEU A 55 -4.96 -2.92 -16.99
N ARG A 56 -4.23 -2.53 -15.93
CA ARG A 56 -4.04 -3.40 -14.75
C ARG A 56 -5.38 -3.71 -14.08
N VAL A 57 -6.23 -2.70 -13.92
CA VAL A 57 -7.58 -2.87 -13.36
C VAL A 57 -8.47 -3.72 -14.27
N LEU A 58 -8.49 -3.45 -15.58
CA LEU A 58 -9.26 -4.22 -16.55
C LEU A 58 -8.81 -5.68 -16.60
N HIS A 59 -7.51 -5.94 -16.50
CA HIS A 59 -6.98 -7.29 -16.37
C HIS A 59 -7.50 -7.99 -15.09
N ALA A 60 -7.58 -7.26 -13.97
CA ALA A 60 -8.16 -7.78 -12.74
C ALA A 60 -9.65 -8.14 -12.90
N ILE A 61 -10.43 -7.29 -13.58
CA ILE A 61 -11.86 -7.49 -13.84
C ILE A 61 -12.08 -8.74 -14.71
N VAL A 62 -11.36 -8.85 -15.83
CA VAL A 62 -11.58 -9.94 -16.81
C VAL A 62 -11.19 -11.30 -16.24
N ASN A 63 -10.19 -11.34 -15.36
CA ASN A 63 -9.70 -12.59 -14.77
C ASN A 63 -10.31 -12.90 -13.39
N ASN A 64 -11.26 -12.10 -12.92
CA ASN A 64 -12.03 -12.38 -11.71
C ASN A 64 -13.48 -12.73 -12.09
N GLU A 65 -13.92 -13.95 -11.76
CA GLU A 65 -15.25 -14.44 -12.15
C GLU A 65 -16.40 -13.61 -11.59
N ALA A 66 -16.26 -13.03 -10.39
CA ALA A 66 -17.31 -12.23 -9.79
C ALA A 66 -17.44 -10.87 -10.52
N SER A 67 -16.30 -10.25 -10.83
CA SER A 67 -16.25 -8.95 -11.51
C SER A 67 -16.63 -9.07 -12.99
N LEU A 68 -16.18 -10.12 -13.68
CA LEU A 68 -16.48 -10.37 -15.09
C LEU A 68 -17.98 -10.49 -15.36
N ARG A 69 -18.78 -11.04 -14.42
CA ARG A 69 -20.24 -11.19 -14.57
C ARG A 69 -20.99 -9.87 -14.78
N TYR A 70 -20.40 -8.76 -14.34
CA TYR A 70 -21.00 -7.43 -14.47
C TYR A 70 -20.48 -6.67 -15.69
N LEU A 71 -19.49 -7.22 -16.41
CA LEU A 71 -18.93 -6.60 -17.61
C LEU A 71 -19.79 -6.93 -18.83
N SER A 72 -20.30 -5.91 -19.51
CA SER A 72 -21.16 -6.07 -20.69
C SER A 72 -20.43 -6.75 -21.86
N ASP A 73 -21.18 -7.45 -22.71
CA ASP A 73 -20.65 -8.07 -23.94
C ASP A 73 -19.96 -7.05 -24.87
N GLU A 74 -20.46 -5.80 -24.90
CA GLU A 74 -19.83 -4.73 -25.68
C GLU A 74 -18.45 -4.37 -25.11
N ASN A 75 -18.34 -4.26 -23.79
CA ASN A 75 -17.07 -3.97 -23.14
C ASN A 75 -16.09 -5.12 -23.27
N GLN A 76 -16.55 -6.37 -23.17
CA GLN A 76 -15.70 -7.54 -23.42
C GLN A 76 -15.12 -7.52 -24.84
N LYS A 77 -15.95 -7.28 -25.86
CA LYS A 77 -15.49 -7.13 -27.25
C LYS A 77 -14.52 -5.96 -27.43
N PHE A 78 -14.74 -4.86 -26.72
CA PHE A 78 -13.82 -3.73 -26.72
C PHE A 78 -12.45 -4.12 -26.15
N LEU A 79 -12.40 -4.86 -25.03
CA LEU A 79 -11.15 -5.32 -24.43
C LEU A 79 -10.40 -6.33 -25.32
N GLU A 80 -11.12 -7.24 -25.98
CA GLU A 80 -10.54 -8.13 -27.00
C GLU A 80 -9.94 -7.32 -28.17
N GLY A 81 -10.64 -6.28 -28.61
CA GLY A 81 -10.17 -5.36 -29.63
C GLY A 81 -8.93 -4.57 -29.20
N LEU A 82 -8.84 -4.16 -27.93
CA LEU A 82 -7.64 -3.52 -27.37
C LEU A 82 -6.43 -4.45 -27.40
N ALA A 83 -6.60 -5.72 -27.07
CA ALA A 83 -5.50 -6.71 -27.10
C ALA A 83 -4.94 -6.95 -28.51
N GLN A 84 -5.72 -6.72 -29.55
CA GLN A 84 -5.34 -6.87 -30.96
C GLN A 84 -4.90 -5.55 -31.61
N ALA A 85 -5.06 -4.40 -30.93
CA ALA A 85 -4.79 -3.10 -31.51
C ALA A 85 -3.28 -2.90 -31.75
N GLU A 86 -2.91 -2.55 -32.99
CA GLU A 86 -1.52 -2.24 -33.33
C GLU A 86 -1.02 -0.99 -32.60
N LYS A 87 -1.88 0.02 -32.44
CA LYS A 87 -1.61 1.28 -31.73
C LYS A 87 -2.84 1.75 -30.97
N ILE A 88 -2.62 2.17 -29.73
CA ILE A 88 -3.66 2.71 -28.85
C ILE A 88 -3.93 4.20 -29.17
N THR A 89 -5.21 4.56 -29.26
CA THR A 89 -5.70 5.94 -29.51
C THR A 89 -6.23 6.59 -28.23
N ASN A 90 -6.40 7.92 -28.22
CA ASN A 90 -7.03 8.63 -27.10
C ASN A 90 -8.47 8.17 -26.84
N GLU A 91 -9.26 7.91 -27.88
CA GLU A 91 -10.63 7.38 -27.74
C GLU A 91 -10.65 6.01 -27.03
N GLN A 92 -9.68 5.15 -27.33
CA GLN A 92 -9.51 3.86 -26.66
C GLN A 92 -9.11 4.03 -25.19
N ILE A 93 -8.27 5.01 -24.87
CA ILE A 93 -7.86 5.33 -23.50
C ILE A 93 -9.07 5.84 -22.70
N GLU A 94 -9.82 6.80 -23.26
CA GLU A 94 -11.03 7.35 -22.65
C GLU A 94 -12.06 6.26 -22.36
N LYS A 95 -12.35 5.39 -23.35
CA LYS A 95 -13.29 4.27 -23.15
C LYS A 95 -12.79 3.27 -22.09
N ALA A 96 -11.49 2.99 -22.04
CA ALA A 96 -10.93 2.11 -21.01
C ALA A 96 -11.06 2.71 -19.60
N LEU A 97 -10.76 4.00 -19.43
CA LEU A 97 -10.92 4.72 -18.17
C LEU A 97 -12.40 4.81 -17.76
N GLU A 98 -13.29 5.03 -18.73
CA GLU A 98 -14.73 5.04 -18.50
C GLU A 98 -15.20 3.68 -17.94
N ILE A 99 -14.82 2.57 -18.58
CA ILE A 99 -15.15 1.22 -18.11
C ILE A 99 -14.68 1.02 -16.66
N VAL A 100 -13.44 1.39 -16.34
CA VAL A 100 -12.90 1.29 -14.98
C VAL A 100 -13.71 2.12 -13.98
N SER A 101 -14.20 3.29 -14.37
CA SER A 101 -14.88 4.23 -13.46
C SER A 101 -16.20 3.72 -12.88
N TYR A 102 -16.90 2.84 -13.61
CA TYR A 102 -18.17 2.25 -13.17
C TYR A 102 -18.11 0.73 -12.94
N SER A 103 -16.98 0.10 -13.26
CA SER A 103 -16.77 -1.32 -12.98
C SER A 103 -16.21 -1.49 -11.57
N ASP A 104 -16.60 -2.59 -10.94
CA ASP A 104 -16.08 -2.97 -9.64
C ASP A 104 -15.11 -4.14 -9.76
N VAL A 105 -14.09 -4.14 -8.90
CA VAL A 105 -13.16 -5.26 -8.74
C VAL A 105 -13.47 -5.94 -7.42
N ASP A 106 -13.81 -7.22 -7.45
CA ASP A 106 -14.09 -8.01 -6.27
C ASP A 106 -12.79 -8.50 -5.65
N VAL A 107 -12.62 -8.23 -4.36
CA VAL A 107 -11.46 -8.63 -3.56
C VAL A 107 -11.95 -9.49 -2.41
N ASP A 108 -11.31 -10.64 -2.22
CA ASP A 108 -11.52 -11.51 -1.07
C ASP A 108 -11.23 -10.75 0.23
N PHE A 109 -12.23 -10.66 1.11
CA PHE A 109 -12.13 -9.84 2.31
C PHE A 109 -11.05 -10.33 3.28
N GLU A 110 -10.88 -11.65 3.44
CA GLU A 110 -9.84 -12.22 4.32
C GLU A 110 -8.44 -11.84 3.85
N LYS A 111 -8.16 -11.97 2.55
CA LYS A 111 -6.87 -11.58 1.98
C LYS A 111 -6.60 -10.09 2.10
N PHE A 112 -7.61 -9.27 1.85
CA PHE A 112 -7.52 -7.83 2.04
C PHE A 112 -7.24 -7.49 3.51
N LYS A 113 -8.00 -8.08 4.44
CA LYS A 113 -7.85 -7.92 5.89
C LYS A 113 -6.43 -8.30 6.34
N GLU A 114 -5.94 -9.48 5.92
CA GLU A 114 -4.59 -9.93 6.22
C GLU A 114 -3.52 -8.96 5.72
N LYS A 115 -3.64 -8.49 4.47
CA LYS A 115 -2.70 -7.50 3.90
C LYS A 115 -2.71 -6.21 4.72
N MET A 116 -3.88 -5.71 5.08
CA MET A 116 -4.02 -4.46 5.83
C MET A 116 -3.60 -4.57 7.31
N LEU A 117 -3.62 -5.76 7.91
CA LEU A 117 -3.08 -6.00 9.26
C LEU A 117 -1.55 -6.15 9.27
N ASN A 118 -0.96 -6.51 8.13
CA ASN A 118 0.48 -6.75 8.01
C ASN A 118 1.26 -5.64 7.29
N VAL A 119 0.61 -4.54 6.90
CA VAL A 119 1.27 -3.49 6.10
C VAL A 119 2.54 -2.92 6.75
N ASP A 120 2.57 -2.63 8.05
CA ASP A 120 3.80 -2.17 8.72
C ASP A 120 4.77 -3.30 9.07
N HIS A 121 4.25 -4.52 9.22
CA HIS A 121 5.12 -5.68 9.33
C HIS A 121 5.95 -5.85 8.07
N ILE A 122 5.30 -5.71 6.90
CA ILE A 122 5.95 -5.78 5.59
C ILE A 122 6.87 -4.57 5.39
N ALA A 123 6.41 -3.35 5.66
CA ALA A 123 7.16 -2.14 5.34
C ALA A 123 8.38 -1.91 6.25
N VAL A 124 8.23 -2.18 7.55
CA VAL A 124 9.25 -1.80 8.56
C VAL A 124 9.49 -2.87 9.63
N GLY A 125 8.88 -4.05 9.51
CA GLY A 125 9.11 -5.16 10.44
C GLY A 125 8.43 -5.01 11.81
N LEU A 126 7.43 -4.13 11.93
CA LEU A 126 6.67 -4.00 13.17
C LEU A 126 5.79 -5.24 13.43
N LYS A 127 5.28 -5.37 14.65
CA LYS A 127 4.30 -6.40 14.98
C LYS A 127 3.01 -6.13 14.20
N SER A 128 2.45 -7.19 13.60
CA SER A 128 1.16 -7.10 12.91
C SER A 128 0.06 -6.59 13.84
N TYR A 129 -0.87 -5.85 13.26
CA TYR A 129 -2.02 -5.30 13.98
C TYR A 129 -2.94 -6.42 14.48
N SER A 130 -3.60 -6.20 15.62
CA SER A 130 -4.69 -7.07 16.06
C SER A 130 -5.91 -6.90 15.14
N GLN A 131 -6.74 -7.93 15.04
CA GLN A 131 -7.98 -7.87 14.23
C GLN A 131 -8.90 -6.72 14.65
N SER A 132 -8.93 -6.35 15.93
CA SER A 132 -9.67 -5.20 16.44
C SER A 132 -9.32 -3.89 15.74
N GLN A 133 -8.11 -3.76 15.17
CA GLN A 133 -7.70 -2.59 14.38
C GLN A 133 -8.59 -2.38 13.14
N LEU A 134 -9.22 -3.42 12.59
CA LEU A 134 -10.11 -3.29 11.43
C LEU A 134 -11.58 -3.56 11.78
N LEU A 135 -11.85 -4.38 12.80
CA LEU A 135 -13.21 -4.82 13.14
C LEU A 135 -13.90 -3.97 14.22
N ASP A 136 -13.16 -3.24 15.05
CA ASP A 136 -13.76 -2.40 16.08
C ASP A 136 -14.27 -1.07 15.49
N LEU A 137 -15.40 -0.59 16.01
CA LEU A 137 -16.00 0.71 15.64
C LEU A 137 -15.05 1.90 15.84
N ASN A 138 -14.14 1.80 16.81
CA ASN A 138 -13.14 2.81 17.10
C ASN A 138 -11.78 2.51 16.45
N GLY A 139 -11.62 1.33 15.85
CA GLY A 139 -10.50 1.01 15.00
C GLY A 139 -10.65 1.62 13.60
N GLY A 140 -9.82 1.15 12.70
CA GLY A 140 -9.80 1.42 11.28
C GLY A 140 -8.43 1.93 10.85
N ASN A 141 -7.95 1.44 9.71
CA ASN A 141 -6.68 1.91 9.15
C ASN A 141 -6.91 3.24 8.41
N TRP A 142 -6.01 4.20 8.61
CA TRP A 142 -6.13 5.55 8.05
C TRP A 142 -6.07 5.55 6.52
N ASP A 143 -5.30 4.64 5.94
CA ASP A 143 -5.14 4.51 4.49
C ASP A 143 -6.43 4.09 3.77
N LEU A 144 -7.42 3.58 4.51
CA LEU A 144 -8.72 3.21 3.97
C LEU A 144 -9.70 4.38 4.00
N TRP A 145 -9.34 5.48 4.67
CA TRP A 145 -10.12 6.71 4.69
C TRP A 145 -9.70 7.64 3.55
N VAL A 146 -10.02 7.24 2.32
CA VAL A 146 -9.68 8.00 1.11
C VAL A 146 -10.90 8.75 0.59
N PRO A 147 -10.92 10.09 0.61
CA PRO A 147 -11.95 10.85 -0.09
C PRO A 147 -11.65 10.81 -1.61
N SER A 148 -12.27 9.88 -2.34
CA SER A 148 -12.13 9.82 -3.80
C SER A 148 -13.37 10.36 -4.52
N LEU A 149 -13.23 11.55 -5.13
CA LEU A 149 -14.25 12.19 -5.98
C LEU A 149 -13.81 12.27 -7.46
N SER A 150 -12.68 11.67 -7.84
CA SER A 150 -12.22 11.72 -9.23
C SER A 150 -13.09 10.86 -10.15
N LYS A 151 -13.15 11.24 -11.43
CA LYS A 151 -13.66 10.38 -12.51
C LYS A 151 -12.68 9.25 -12.83
N GLU A 152 -11.39 9.48 -12.62
CA GLU A 152 -10.29 8.52 -12.80
C GLU A 152 -10.09 7.72 -11.50
N SER A 153 -11.02 6.82 -11.24
CA SER A 153 -11.06 6.05 -10.00
C SER A 153 -11.58 4.65 -10.27
N VAL A 154 -11.21 3.70 -9.43
CA VAL A 154 -11.73 2.34 -9.41
C VAL A 154 -12.42 2.08 -8.08
N THR A 155 -13.48 1.27 -8.11
CA THR A 155 -14.15 0.79 -6.91
C THR A 155 -13.78 -0.66 -6.66
N PHE A 156 -13.23 -0.96 -5.49
CA PHE A 156 -13.02 -2.32 -5.02
C PHE A 156 -14.18 -2.71 -4.11
N ARG A 157 -14.83 -3.84 -4.38
CA ARG A 157 -15.85 -4.42 -3.53
C ARG A 157 -15.26 -5.57 -2.75
N PHE A 158 -15.75 -5.74 -1.53
CA PHE A 158 -15.36 -6.84 -0.65
C PHE A 158 -16.59 -7.70 -0.40
N ASP A 159 -16.40 -9.02 -0.35
CA ASP A 159 -17.49 -9.96 0.00
C ASP A 159 -17.90 -9.85 1.48
N ASN A 160 -17.05 -9.26 2.31
CA ASN A 160 -17.22 -9.08 3.76
C ASN A 160 -17.46 -10.40 4.49
N LEU A 161 -16.94 -11.51 3.97
CA LEU A 161 -17.08 -12.83 4.59
C LEU A 161 -15.80 -13.24 5.29
N ASP A 162 -15.92 -13.81 6.49
CA ASP A 162 -14.80 -14.47 7.15
C ASP A 162 -14.48 -15.83 6.49
N SER A 163 -13.42 -16.49 6.97
CA SER A 163 -13.05 -17.84 6.51
C SER A 163 -14.13 -18.91 6.69
N ASN A 164 -15.18 -18.64 7.48
CA ASN A 164 -16.32 -19.53 7.73
C ASN A 164 -17.59 -19.08 6.96
N GLY A 165 -17.50 -18.04 6.12
CA GLY A 165 -18.62 -17.50 5.36
C GLY A 165 -19.58 -16.63 6.17
N LYS A 166 -19.13 -16.11 7.33
CA LYS A 166 -19.92 -15.20 8.17
C LYS A 166 -19.62 -13.76 7.81
N GLU A 167 -20.67 -12.93 7.71
CA GLU A 167 -20.50 -11.48 7.51
C GLU A 167 -19.70 -10.84 8.66
N GLU A 168 -18.65 -10.10 8.28
CA GLU A 168 -17.86 -9.24 9.16
C GLU A 168 -17.98 -7.78 8.73
N ASN A 169 -18.08 -6.90 9.74
CA ASN A 169 -18.01 -5.48 9.51
C ASN A 169 -16.58 -5.01 9.75
N PHE A 170 -16.05 -4.25 8.79
CA PHE A 170 -14.78 -3.58 8.94
C PHE A 170 -14.93 -2.09 8.71
N TYR A 171 -14.05 -1.30 9.31
CA TYR A 171 -14.20 0.15 9.37
C TYR A 171 -12.94 0.86 8.88
N ALA A 172 -13.14 1.93 8.10
CA ALA A 172 -12.12 2.92 7.82
C ALA A 172 -12.21 4.04 8.86
N ARG A 173 -11.07 4.64 9.22
CA ARG A 173 -11.02 5.69 10.23
C ARG A 173 -10.19 6.86 9.76
N SER A 174 -10.72 8.07 9.92
CA SER A 174 -9.97 9.28 9.66
C SER A 174 -8.92 9.51 10.74
N SER A 175 -7.67 9.75 10.32
CA SER A 175 -6.58 10.17 11.21
C SER A 175 -6.92 11.40 12.06
N LEU A 176 -7.80 12.29 11.55
CA LEU A 176 -8.26 13.47 12.28
C LEU A 176 -8.98 13.14 13.60
N LYS A 177 -9.55 11.93 13.73
CA LYS A 177 -10.22 11.47 14.96
C LYS A 177 -9.22 11.02 16.03
N ASP A 178 -7.98 10.78 15.65
CA ASP A 178 -6.92 10.28 16.55
C ASP A 178 -5.92 11.38 16.93
N LEU A 179 -6.13 12.60 16.45
CA LEU A 179 -5.32 13.76 16.79
C LEU A 179 -5.63 14.26 18.21
N ASN A 180 -4.65 14.16 19.10
CA ASN A 180 -4.66 14.88 20.36
C ASN A 180 -4.05 16.28 20.20
N LYS A 181 -4.91 17.30 20.03
CA LYS A 181 -4.48 18.70 19.82
C LYS A 181 -3.78 19.35 21.03
N GLN A 182 -3.90 18.75 22.21
CA GLN A 182 -3.30 19.27 23.45
C GLN A 182 -2.07 18.46 23.88
N GLY A 183 -1.86 17.29 23.27
CA GLY A 183 -0.70 16.46 23.52
C GLY A 183 0.56 17.11 22.97
N VAL A 184 1.60 17.18 23.80
CA VAL A 184 2.94 17.59 23.38
C VAL A 184 3.84 16.38 23.51
N VAL A 185 4.60 16.11 22.44
CA VAL A 185 5.66 15.11 22.43
C VAL A 185 6.96 15.84 22.21
N ALA A 186 7.92 15.65 23.11
CA ALA A 186 9.28 16.14 22.94
C ALA A 186 10.15 14.98 22.49
N ILE A 187 10.85 15.12 21.37
CA ILE A 187 11.74 14.08 20.83
C ILE A 187 13.16 14.59 20.91
N ASP A 188 14.02 13.85 21.62
CA ASP A 188 15.45 14.07 21.65
C ASP A 188 16.12 13.13 20.64
N PHE A 189 16.69 13.73 19.58
CA PHE A 189 17.47 13.03 18.57
C PHE A 189 18.94 13.03 18.97
N GLY A 190 19.27 12.22 19.98
CA GLY A 190 20.65 11.99 20.38
C GLY A 190 21.43 11.28 19.27
N THR A 191 22.75 11.46 19.26
CA THR A 191 23.66 10.81 18.29
C THR A 191 23.62 9.28 18.37
N LYS A 192 23.28 8.76 19.56
CA LYS A 192 23.30 7.33 19.89
C LYS A 192 21.90 6.80 20.16
N SER A 193 21.05 7.56 20.84
CA SER A 193 19.69 7.14 21.17
C SER A 193 18.67 8.20 20.77
N THR A 194 17.51 7.77 20.29
CA THR A 194 16.35 8.65 20.11
C THR A 194 15.35 8.35 21.22
N THR A 195 14.92 9.37 21.96
CA THR A 195 13.93 9.20 23.03
C THR A 195 12.80 10.21 22.88
N ALA A 196 11.56 9.75 22.99
CA ALA A 196 10.38 10.60 23.03
C ALA A 196 9.83 10.69 24.45
N ALA A 197 9.57 11.91 24.92
CA ALA A 197 8.80 12.18 26.12
C ALA A 197 7.38 12.58 25.72
N TYR A 198 6.38 11.94 26.32
CA TYR A 198 4.96 12.25 26.08
C TYR A 198 4.16 12.18 27.38
N MET A 199 3.02 12.87 27.42
CA MET A 199 2.07 12.79 28.53
C MET A 199 1.03 11.71 28.24
N ASP A 200 0.86 10.76 29.15
CA ASP A 200 -0.17 9.72 29.02
C ASP A 200 -1.58 10.25 29.32
N ASN A 201 -2.60 9.40 29.12
CA ASN A 201 -4.00 9.76 29.35
C ASN A 201 -4.33 10.09 30.82
N ASN A 202 -3.44 9.77 31.77
CA ASN A 202 -3.58 10.09 33.19
C ASN A 202 -2.79 11.35 33.58
N GLY A 203 -2.22 12.08 32.61
CA GLY A 203 -1.42 13.28 32.85
C GLY A 203 0.01 13.00 33.33
N LYS A 204 0.48 11.75 33.27
CA LYS A 204 1.85 11.40 33.68
C LYS A 204 2.80 11.44 32.50
N TYR A 205 3.92 12.12 32.65
CA TYR A 205 5.01 12.09 31.66
C TYR A 205 5.68 10.71 31.63
N ARG A 206 5.85 10.18 30.41
CA ARG A 206 6.50 8.91 30.11
C ARG A 206 7.60 9.12 29.08
N LEU A 207 8.62 8.27 29.14
CA LEU A 207 9.69 8.20 28.16
C LEU A 207 9.52 6.93 27.31
N LEU A 208 9.76 7.06 26.02
CA LEU A 208 9.75 6.00 25.03
C LEU A 208 11.08 6.02 24.28
N SER A 209 11.84 4.93 24.37
CA SER A 209 13.03 4.74 23.54
C SER A 209 12.63 4.36 22.12
N ILE A 210 13.26 4.97 21.12
CA ILE A 210 12.99 4.73 19.69
C ILE A 210 14.22 4.03 19.07
N GLY A 211 13.99 2.86 18.47
CA GLY A 211 15.00 2.08 17.73
C GLY A 211 15.56 0.86 18.47
N GLY A 212 15.34 0.75 19.79
CA GLY A 212 15.70 -0.43 20.59
C GLY A 212 14.57 -1.46 20.74
N LEU A 213 14.91 -2.68 21.16
CA LEU A 213 13.92 -3.67 21.60
C LEU A 213 13.23 -3.18 22.88
N VAL A 214 11.89 -3.11 22.87
CA VAL A 214 11.07 -2.53 23.96
C VAL A 214 11.28 -3.25 25.31
N ASP A 215 11.72 -4.51 25.29
CA ASP A 215 11.83 -5.37 26.48
C ASP A 215 13.26 -5.61 26.98
N ASP A 216 14.29 -4.96 26.43
CA ASP A 216 15.69 -5.20 26.79
C ASP A 216 16.27 -4.05 27.63
N ALA A 217 16.48 -4.29 28.93
CA ALA A 217 16.91 -3.28 29.91
C ALA A 217 18.43 -2.99 29.90
N SER A 218 19.18 -3.49 28.92
CA SER A 218 20.64 -3.33 28.88
C SER A 218 21.08 -1.96 28.30
N PRO A 219 21.94 -1.18 29.00
CA PRO A 219 22.42 0.13 28.54
C PRO A 219 23.14 0.12 27.17
N GLU A 220 23.79 -0.99 26.83
CA GLU A 220 24.62 -1.16 25.63
C GLU A 220 23.81 -1.33 24.33
N LYS A 221 22.48 -1.50 24.42
CA LYS A 221 21.57 -1.60 23.26
C LYS A 221 20.66 -0.38 23.06
N PHE A 222 20.89 0.71 23.80
CA PHE A 222 20.24 2.00 23.54
C PHE A 222 20.90 2.77 22.39
N GLU A 223 22.06 2.32 21.90
CA GLU A 223 22.73 2.95 20.76
C GLU A 223 22.23 2.36 19.44
N ASN A 224 21.58 3.17 18.61
CA ASN A 224 21.22 2.84 17.23
C ASN A 224 22.47 2.95 16.34
N PRO A 225 22.95 1.85 15.73
CA PRO A 225 24.05 1.92 14.77
C PRO A 225 23.72 2.88 13.62
N THR A 226 24.67 3.73 13.22
CA THR A 226 24.47 4.63 12.07
C THR A 226 24.83 3.93 10.76
N ILE A 227 24.13 2.84 10.47
CA ILE A 227 24.30 2.05 9.24
C ILE A 227 22.97 1.91 8.52
N VAL A 228 23.02 2.00 7.19
CA VAL A 228 21.89 1.79 6.30
C VAL A 228 22.34 0.86 5.19
N GLU A 229 21.58 -0.20 4.94
CA GLU A 229 21.80 -1.16 3.87
C GLU A 229 20.71 -0.99 2.82
N PHE A 230 21.09 -0.64 1.59
CA PHE A 230 20.17 -0.62 0.46
C PHE A 230 20.32 -1.92 -0.35
N ARG A 231 19.25 -2.72 -0.43
CA ARG A 231 19.23 -3.93 -1.28
C ARG A 231 18.57 -3.68 -2.61
N TYR A 232 17.45 -2.93 -2.61
CA TYR A 232 16.65 -2.64 -3.80
C TYR A 232 16.33 -1.14 -3.93
N ARG A 233 17.37 -0.29 -3.92
CA ARG A 233 17.24 1.18 -3.92
C ARG A 233 16.24 1.75 -4.94
N LYS A 234 16.28 1.30 -6.19
CA LYS A 234 15.39 1.84 -7.24
C LYS A 234 13.92 1.54 -6.95
N LYS A 235 13.62 0.32 -6.49
CA LYS A 235 12.28 -0.08 -6.05
C LYS A 235 11.84 0.78 -4.86
N PHE A 236 12.67 0.85 -3.83
CA PHE A 236 12.39 1.65 -2.63
C PHE A 236 12.03 3.10 -2.95
N ILE A 237 12.86 3.82 -3.72
CA ILE A 237 12.60 5.23 -4.06
C ILE A 237 11.29 5.36 -4.83
N THR A 238 11.03 4.46 -5.78
CA THR A 238 9.81 4.50 -6.59
C THR A 238 8.55 4.30 -5.73
N GLU A 239 8.58 3.36 -4.80
CA GLU A 239 7.45 3.08 -3.89
C GLU A 239 7.32 4.11 -2.78
N TYR A 240 8.44 4.64 -2.28
CA TYR A 240 8.50 5.68 -1.26
C TYR A 240 7.88 6.99 -1.76
N ASP A 241 8.22 7.40 -2.98
CA ASP A 241 7.72 8.63 -3.60
C ASP A 241 6.25 8.49 -4.09
N ALA A 242 5.66 7.29 -4.00
CA ALA A 242 4.31 7.04 -4.51
C ALA A 242 3.19 7.58 -3.59
N LEU A 243 3.49 7.85 -2.31
CA LEU A 243 2.57 8.44 -1.34
C LEU A 243 3.30 9.36 -0.36
N ASP A 244 2.75 10.55 -0.11
CA ASP A 244 3.32 11.55 0.81
C ASP A 244 3.35 11.12 2.30
N HIS A 245 2.69 10.02 2.64
CA HIS A 245 2.49 9.59 4.03
C HIS A 245 3.05 8.19 4.28
N ARG A 246 2.28 7.15 3.94
CA ARG A 246 2.61 5.74 4.22
C ARG A 246 2.84 5.00 2.90
N PRO A 247 4.07 5.01 2.38
CA PRO A 247 4.38 4.26 1.18
C PRO A 247 4.35 2.75 1.43
N PHE A 248 4.01 1.99 0.40
CA PHE A 248 3.97 0.52 0.46
C PHE A 248 5.33 -0.11 0.11
N THR A 249 6.39 0.31 0.80
CA THR A 249 7.73 -0.27 0.66
C THR A 249 7.82 -1.62 1.36
N GLU A 250 8.90 -2.36 1.15
CA GLU A 250 9.24 -3.56 1.95
C GLU A 250 10.47 -3.33 2.81
N LYS A 251 10.48 -3.93 4.01
CA LYS A 251 11.60 -3.91 4.96
C LYS A 251 12.90 -4.39 4.31
N ASN A 252 12.81 -5.34 3.39
CA ASN A 252 13.99 -5.89 2.71
C ASN A 252 14.55 -4.95 1.63
N ASP A 253 13.85 -3.90 1.22
CA ASP A 253 14.36 -2.95 0.24
C ASP A 253 15.46 -2.05 0.84
N ILE A 254 15.28 -1.70 2.12
CA ILE A 254 16.22 -0.94 2.95
C ILE A 254 16.19 -1.42 4.42
N GLU A 255 17.35 -1.76 4.97
CA GLU A 255 17.49 -2.01 6.41
C GLU A 255 18.31 -0.91 7.09
N VAL A 256 18.01 -0.62 8.34
CA VAL A 256 18.68 0.43 9.12
C VAL A 256 19.14 -0.11 10.47
N ALA A 257 20.13 0.57 11.05
CA ALA A 257 20.59 0.35 12.42
C ALA A 257 20.97 -1.11 12.70
N HIS A 258 20.36 -1.72 13.71
CA HIS A 258 20.72 -3.07 14.16
C HIS A 258 20.45 -4.15 13.10
N GLU A 259 19.43 -4.01 12.26
CA GLU A 259 19.15 -5.01 11.21
C GLU A 259 20.25 -5.00 10.15
N ALA A 260 20.61 -3.82 9.64
CA ALA A 260 21.72 -3.67 8.71
C ALA A 260 23.08 -4.04 9.34
N GLN A 261 23.27 -3.80 10.65
CA GLN A 261 24.50 -4.19 11.34
C GLN A 261 24.73 -5.70 11.38
N LYS A 262 23.67 -6.52 11.46
CA LYS A 262 23.80 -7.99 11.42
C LYS A 262 24.47 -8.45 10.12
N ASN A 263 24.14 -7.79 9.01
CA ASN A 263 24.69 -8.10 7.68
C ASN A 263 26.08 -7.49 7.47
N ALA A 264 26.44 -6.48 8.27
CA ALA A 264 27.77 -5.87 8.27
C ALA A 264 28.81 -6.66 9.08
N ALA A 265 28.40 -7.66 9.87
CA ALA A 265 29.32 -8.46 10.66
C ALA A 265 30.28 -9.27 9.76
N GLY A 266 31.59 -8.99 9.87
CA GLY A 266 32.64 -9.72 9.12
C GLY A 266 32.96 -9.15 7.74
N VAL A 267 32.30 -8.06 7.33
CA VAL A 267 32.61 -7.24 6.14
C VAL A 267 34.01 -6.63 6.27
N LYS A 268 34.86 -6.71 5.23
CA LYS A 268 36.27 -6.26 5.29
C LYS A 268 36.64 -5.34 4.13
N GLY A 269 37.44 -4.30 4.40
CA GLY A 269 38.02 -3.45 3.36
C GLY A 269 36.96 -2.71 2.52
N ASN A 270 36.96 -2.92 1.21
CA ASN A 270 36.08 -2.23 0.26
C ASN A 270 34.62 -2.70 0.28
N ASP A 271 34.28 -3.70 1.11
CA ASP A 271 32.92 -4.19 1.25
C ASP A 271 31.99 -3.15 1.93
N LEU A 272 32.53 -2.10 2.56
CA LEU A 272 31.78 -0.99 3.21
C LEU A 272 31.58 0.24 2.33
N TYR A 273 32.35 0.40 1.24
CA TYR A 273 32.34 1.59 0.40
C TYR A 273 31.98 1.23 -1.04
N ARG A 274 30.68 1.29 -1.36
CA ARG A 274 30.26 1.46 -2.75
C ARG A 274 29.33 2.66 -2.84
N PHE A 275 29.85 3.71 -3.48
CA PHE A 275 29.07 4.84 -3.96
C PHE A 275 27.83 4.33 -4.69
N PHE A 276 26.69 4.96 -4.41
CA PHE A 276 25.49 4.80 -5.22
C PHE A 276 25.82 5.18 -6.66
N SER A 277 25.86 4.20 -7.56
CA SER A 277 25.83 4.43 -9.01
C SER A 277 24.41 4.69 -9.48
#